data_AF-A0A9N7YMQ7-F1
#
_entry.id   AF-A0A9N7YMQ7-F1
#
_cell.length_a   1.000
_cell.length_b   1.000
_cell.length_c   1.000
_cell.angle_alpha   90.00
_cell.angle_beta   90.00
_cell.angle_gamma   90.00
#
_symmetry.space_group_name_H-M   'P 1'
#
loop_
_entity.id
_entity.type
_entity.pdbx_description
1 polymer ?
#
loop_
_entity_poly.entity_id
_entity_poly.type
_entity_poly.pdbx_seq_one_letter_code
_entity_poly.pdbx_strand_id
1 'polypeptide(L)'
;MVSHRSTKGASKARRDHINHEIRKMRALLPTTHEDQERLSYLHSMSAICTYIRKSVLLRGVLPGDGSHCSLPYEAFLQALHGFILVTTSQGKLVYVSENVAEYLGLSMIDVLQGDTFYDMLEPSDVDDVKSNLDMENSLSAERSFTCCMQTSKAFKLHHSSYCSMLVRGSFQSVPLPRPSSSAAPESLFVALCTPTVNRLSSSDSSFCHSFTSVHRLDMSFTQLSDSVLYYLGYSADEMTGRSWYSLVHPEDLFAECRFSQKYNGHR
;
A
#
# COMPACT_ATOMS: atom_id res chain seq x y z
N MET A 1 -5.79 19.38 -62.07
CA MET A 1 -6.15 18.16 -61.31
C MET A 1 -5.06 17.89 -60.29
N VAL A 2 -5.30 18.20 -59.01
CA VAL A 2 -4.34 17.90 -57.93
C VAL A 2 -4.46 16.42 -57.60
N SER A 3 -3.41 15.66 -57.86
CA SER A 3 -3.35 14.23 -57.53
C SER A 3 -3.30 14.06 -56.01
N HIS A 4 -4.37 13.51 -55.41
CA HIS A 4 -4.36 13.09 -54.02
C HIS A 4 -3.42 11.88 -53.86
N ARG A 5 -2.14 12.16 -53.61
CA ARG A 5 -1.12 11.14 -53.34
C ARG A 5 -1.54 10.36 -52.09
N SER A 6 -1.75 9.05 -52.23
CA SER A 6 -2.22 8.18 -51.14
C SER A 6 -1.26 8.20 -49.96
N THR A 7 -1.67 8.82 -48.85
CA THR A 7 -0.91 8.89 -47.59
C THR A 7 -1.02 7.61 -46.75
N LYS A 8 -1.77 6.60 -47.23
CA LYS A 8 -2.08 5.36 -46.49
C LYS A 8 -0.83 4.55 -46.15
N GLY A 9 0.12 4.43 -47.08
CA GLY A 9 1.37 3.68 -46.87
C GLY A 9 2.30 4.35 -45.86
N ALA A 10 2.51 5.67 -46.00
CA ALA A 10 3.33 6.45 -45.06
C ALA A 10 2.72 6.48 -43.65
N SER A 11 1.39 6.56 -43.54
CA SER A 11 0.69 6.49 -42.25
C SER A 11 0.81 5.13 -41.58
N LYS A 12 0.73 4.03 -42.36
CA LYS A 12 0.96 2.67 -41.85
C LYS A 12 2.40 2.48 -41.35
N ALA A 13 3.40 2.85 -42.15
CA ALA A 13 4.81 2.72 -41.76
C ALA A 13 5.12 3.48 -40.46
N ARG A 14 4.58 4.69 -40.29
CA ARG A 14 4.73 5.46 -39.04
C ARG A 14 4.07 4.78 -37.84
N ARG A 15 2.87 4.20 -38.00
CA ARG A 15 2.20 3.45 -36.92
C ARG A 15 2.99 2.19 -36.55
N ASP A 16 3.50 1.47 -37.54
CA ASP A 16 4.30 0.26 -37.32
C ASP A 16 5.62 0.60 -36.60
N HIS A 17 6.25 1.74 -36.93
CA HIS A 17 7.43 2.26 -36.24
C HIS A 17 7.14 2.61 -34.77
N ILE A 18 6.06 3.35 -34.48
CA ILE A 18 5.64 3.65 -33.10
C ILE A 18 5.41 2.36 -32.30
N ASN A 19 4.69 1.40 -32.88
CA ASN A 19 4.41 0.11 -32.24
C ASN A 19 5.68 -0.70 -31.99
N HIS A 20 6.67 -0.62 -32.89
CA HIS A 20 7.97 -1.23 -32.69
C HIS A 20 8.70 -0.62 -31.49
N GLU A 21 8.76 0.71 -31.40
CA GLU A 21 9.40 1.39 -30.26
C GLU A 21 8.70 1.11 -28.93
N ILE A 22 7.36 1.05 -28.90
CA ILE A 22 6.63 0.69 -27.67
C ILE A 22 6.98 -0.72 -27.20
N ARG A 23 7.08 -1.69 -28.11
CA ARG A 23 7.50 -3.06 -27.75
C ARG A 23 8.94 -3.10 -27.23
N LYS A 24 9.84 -2.33 -27.85
CA LYS A 24 11.22 -2.21 -27.39
C LYS A 24 11.31 -1.63 -25.98
N MET A 25 10.56 -0.56 -25.68
CA MET A 25 10.51 0.01 -24.35
C MET A 25 9.89 -0.96 -23.33
N ARG A 26 8.84 -1.70 -23.71
CA ARG A 26 8.22 -2.72 -22.84
C ARG A 26 9.22 -3.80 -22.43
N ALA A 27 10.05 -4.27 -23.35
CA ALA A 27 11.06 -5.29 -23.09
C ALA A 27 12.17 -4.84 -22.12
N LEU A 28 12.30 -3.54 -21.86
CA LEU A 28 13.27 -2.97 -20.93
C LEU A 28 12.71 -2.81 -19.51
N LEU A 29 11.42 -3.05 -19.28
CA LEU A 29 10.83 -2.96 -17.95
C LEU A 29 11.33 -4.10 -17.05
N PRO A 30 11.63 -3.83 -15.77
CA PRO A 30 12.00 -4.87 -14.81
C PRO A 30 10.73 -5.59 -14.33
N THR A 31 10.11 -6.37 -15.22
CA THR A 31 8.93 -7.18 -14.96
C THR A 31 9.11 -8.54 -15.61
N THR A 32 8.38 -9.55 -15.16
CA THR A 32 8.45 -10.89 -15.74
C THR A 32 8.02 -10.89 -17.22
N HIS A 33 8.52 -11.84 -18.01
CA HIS A 33 8.15 -11.95 -19.42
C HIS A 33 6.65 -12.24 -19.61
N GLU A 34 6.05 -13.03 -18.70
CA GLU A 34 4.62 -13.33 -18.70
C GLU A 34 3.76 -12.08 -18.55
N ASP A 35 4.14 -11.18 -17.64
CA ASP A 35 3.44 -9.92 -17.46
C ASP A 35 3.59 -9.02 -18.68
N GLN A 36 4.77 -8.97 -19.28
CA GLN A 36 5.02 -8.16 -20.49
C GLN A 36 4.15 -8.59 -21.68
N GLU A 37 3.90 -9.89 -21.87
CA GLU A 37 3.05 -10.38 -22.94
C GLU A 37 1.58 -10.04 -22.73
N ARG A 38 1.11 -10.05 -21.47
CA ARG A 38 -0.28 -9.76 -21.11
C ARG A 38 -0.65 -8.28 -21.23
N LEU A 39 0.34 -7.37 -21.24
CA LEU A 39 0.09 -5.94 -21.28
C LEU A 39 -0.43 -5.47 -22.65
N SER A 40 -1.57 -4.79 -22.62
CA SER A 40 -2.08 -4.02 -23.75
C SER A 40 -1.12 -2.86 -24.09
N TYR A 41 -1.26 -2.25 -25.27
CA TYR A 41 -0.47 -1.07 -25.64
C TYR A 41 -0.62 0.07 -24.63
N LEU A 42 -1.86 0.33 -24.18
CA LEU A 42 -2.11 1.38 -23.19
C LEU A 42 -1.48 1.06 -21.84
N HIS A 43 -1.60 -0.19 -21.36
CA HIS A 43 -0.99 -0.58 -20.08
C HIS A 43 0.52 -0.55 -20.14
N SER A 44 1.12 -0.89 -21.29
CA SER A 44 2.56 -0.77 -21.49
C SER A 44 3.03 0.67 -21.40
N MET A 45 2.33 1.58 -22.06
CA MET A 45 2.66 3.00 -21.98
C MET A 45 2.51 3.53 -20.56
N SER A 46 1.45 3.13 -19.84
CA SER A 46 1.27 3.48 -18.43
C SER A 46 2.44 2.97 -17.56
N ALA A 47 2.78 1.69 -17.67
CA ALA A 47 3.89 1.08 -16.94
C ALA A 47 5.24 1.74 -17.25
N ILE A 48 5.51 2.06 -18.52
CA ILE A 48 6.71 2.81 -18.95
C ILE A 48 6.74 4.20 -18.30
N CYS A 49 5.63 4.95 -18.36
CA CYS A 49 5.53 6.27 -17.74
C CYS A 49 5.75 6.22 -16.22
N THR A 50 5.16 5.23 -15.54
CA THR A 50 5.32 5.03 -14.10
C THR A 50 6.75 4.63 -13.75
N TYR A 51 7.39 3.76 -14.54
CA TYR A 51 8.79 3.39 -14.35
C TYR A 51 9.74 4.58 -14.53
N ILE A 52 9.52 5.40 -15.57
CA ILE A 52 10.30 6.63 -15.78
C ILE A 52 10.11 7.56 -14.59
N ARG A 53 8.87 7.79 -14.13
CA ARG A 53 8.56 8.60 -12.96
C ARG A 53 9.29 8.10 -11.71
N LYS A 54 9.19 6.81 -11.40
CA LYS A 54 9.93 6.14 -10.33
C LYS A 54 11.43 6.42 -10.45
N SER A 55 12.01 6.23 -11.63
CA SER A 55 13.45 6.41 -11.86
C SER A 55 13.92 7.86 -11.71
N VAL A 56 13.07 8.84 -11.98
CA VAL A 56 13.39 10.26 -11.84
C VAL A 56 13.23 10.71 -10.39
N LEU A 57 12.13 10.32 -9.74
CA LEU A 57 11.83 10.72 -8.36
C LEU A 57 12.73 10.01 -7.35
N LEU A 58 12.97 8.71 -7.50
CA LEU A 58 13.82 7.98 -6.55
C LEU A 58 15.32 8.22 -6.76
N ARG A 59 15.75 8.76 -7.91
CA ARG A 59 17.16 9.09 -8.15
C ARG A 59 17.65 10.26 -7.29
N GLY A 60 16.75 11.14 -6.85
CA GLY A 60 17.07 12.23 -5.92
C GLY A 60 17.17 11.80 -4.46
N VAL A 61 16.72 10.58 -4.12
CA VAL A 61 16.94 9.98 -2.80
C VAL A 61 18.39 9.48 -2.78
N LEU A 62 19.32 10.34 -2.39
CA LEU A 62 20.70 9.92 -2.17
C LEU A 62 20.68 8.84 -1.07
N PRO A 63 21.27 7.65 -1.30
CA PRO A 63 21.47 6.71 -0.21
C PRO A 63 22.31 7.43 0.84
N GLY A 64 21.78 7.57 2.05
CA GLY A 64 22.58 7.99 3.19
C GLY A 64 23.81 7.09 3.24
N ASP A 65 24.99 7.70 3.40
CA ASP A 65 26.27 7.02 3.51
C ASP A 65 26.18 5.98 4.65
N GLY A 66 25.98 4.71 4.31
CA GLY A 66 25.86 3.65 5.31
C GLY A 66 24.96 2.49 4.92
N SER A 67 25.59 1.33 4.74
CA SER A 67 25.02 -0.02 4.63
C SER A 67 24.38 -0.36 3.28
N HIS A 68 25.24 -0.87 2.38
CA HIS A 68 24.79 -1.86 1.42
C HIS A 68 24.33 -3.09 2.22
N CYS A 69 23.02 -3.20 2.49
CA CYS A 69 22.44 -4.46 2.91
C CYS A 69 22.72 -5.48 1.79
N SER A 70 23.61 -6.44 2.06
CA SER A 70 23.99 -7.51 1.13
C SER A 70 22.90 -8.55 0.94
N LEU A 71 21.75 -8.37 1.60
CA LEU A 71 20.60 -9.25 1.50
C LEU A 71 19.87 -9.00 0.17
N PRO A 72 19.48 -10.06 -0.55
CA PRO A 72 18.63 -9.93 -1.72
C PRO A 72 17.35 -9.18 -1.33
N TYR A 73 17.00 -8.16 -2.12
CA TYR A 73 15.78 -7.35 -1.95
C TYR A 73 14.52 -8.23 -1.80
N GLU A 74 14.45 -9.34 -2.52
CA GLU A 74 13.37 -10.33 -2.42
C GLU A 74 13.25 -10.96 -1.02
N ALA A 75 14.38 -11.30 -0.40
CA ALA A 75 14.39 -11.88 0.95
C ALA A 75 13.92 -10.86 2.01
N PHE A 76 14.21 -9.57 1.78
CA PHE A 76 13.72 -8.50 2.64
C PHE A 76 12.19 -8.34 2.52
N LEU A 77 11.65 -8.35 1.29
CA LEU A 77 10.21 -8.26 1.08
C LEU A 77 9.43 -9.43 1.72
N GLN A 78 9.99 -10.64 1.68
CA GLN A 78 9.37 -11.83 2.31
C GLN A 78 9.37 -11.74 3.84
N ALA A 79 10.31 -11.02 4.43
CA ALA A 79 10.37 -10.81 5.88
C ALA A 79 9.44 -9.67 6.36
N LEU A 80 8.97 -8.81 5.46
CA LEU A 80 8.07 -7.70 5.81
C LEU A 80 6.64 -8.19 6.04
N HIS A 81 6.07 -7.83 7.18
CA HIS A 81 4.65 -8.03 7.48
C HIS A 81 3.77 -6.95 6.85
N GLY A 82 3.84 -6.83 5.52
CA GLY A 82 3.13 -5.83 4.73
C GLY A 82 3.84 -5.56 3.42
N PHE A 83 3.42 -4.51 2.73
CA PHE A 83 4.04 -4.05 1.49
C PHE A 83 4.39 -2.56 1.57
N ILE A 84 5.35 -2.13 0.75
CA ILE A 84 5.81 -0.75 0.69
C ILE A 84 4.99 -0.01 -0.37
N LEU A 85 4.56 1.20 -0.03
CA LEU A 85 3.82 2.12 -0.87
C LEU A 85 4.57 3.46 -0.94
N VAL A 86 4.72 4.02 -2.13
CA VAL A 86 5.28 5.36 -2.33
C VAL A 86 4.35 6.18 -3.20
N THR A 87 3.93 7.33 -2.67
CA THR A 87 3.04 8.27 -3.36
C THR A 87 3.65 9.67 -3.35
N THR A 88 3.16 10.55 -4.21
CA THR A 88 3.38 11.99 -4.06
C THR A 88 2.44 12.56 -2.99
N SER A 89 2.64 13.82 -2.57
CA SER A 89 1.70 14.52 -1.68
C SER A 89 0.28 14.63 -2.24
N GLN A 90 0.12 14.59 -3.56
CA GLN A 90 -1.20 14.57 -4.21
C GLN A 90 -1.83 13.17 -4.25
N GLY A 91 -1.16 12.15 -3.69
CA GLY A 91 -1.60 10.77 -3.73
C GLY A 91 -1.34 10.07 -5.06
N LYS A 92 -0.51 10.64 -5.93
CA LYS A 92 -0.11 9.98 -7.17
C LYS A 92 0.80 8.80 -6.88
N LEU A 93 0.51 7.65 -7.44
CA LEU A 93 1.27 6.44 -7.18
C LEU A 93 2.61 6.46 -7.93
N VAL A 94 3.69 6.24 -7.19
CA VAL A 94 5.07 6.23 -7.72
C VAL A 94 5.62 4.83 -7.70
N TYR A 95 5.40 4.09 -6.61
CA TYR A 95 5.94 2.76 -6.43
C TYR A 95 5.13 1.94 -5.43
N VAL A 96 5.07 0.63 -5.67
CA VAL A 96 4.50 -0.40 -4.80
C VAL A 96 5.43 -1.61 -4.85
N SER A 97 5.67 -2.28 -3.71
CA SER A 97 6.49 -3.51 -3.70
C SER A 97 5.77 -4.72 -4.29
N GLU A 98 6.54 -5.68 -4.78
CA GLU A 98 6.02 -6.84 -5.51
C GLU A 98 5.17 -7.78 -4.64
N ASN A 99 5.48 -7.86 -3.34
CA ASN A 99 4.74 -8.63 -2.36
C ASN A 99 3.31 -8.11 -2.08
N VAL A 100 2.87 -6.99 -2.68
CA VAL A 100 1.47 -6.52 -2.60
C VAL A 100 0.46 -7.59 -3.03
N ALA A 101 0.87 -8.49 -3.94
CA ALA A 101 0.05 -9.59 -4.41
C ALA A 101 -0.31 -10.58 -3.28
N GLU A 102 0.54 -10.73 -2.26
CA GLU A 102 0.29 -11.61 -1.12
C GLU A 102 -0.77 -11.04 -0.18
N TYR A 103 -0.87 -9.70 -0.10
CA TYR A 103 -1.77 -9.00 0.83
C TYR A 103 -3.12 -8.62 0.22
N LEU A 104 -3.13 -8.20 -1.05
CA LEU A 104 -4.34 -7.73 -1.75
C LEU A 104 -4.79 -8.68 -2.87
N GLY A 105 -3.96 -9.64 -3.27
CA GLY A 105 -4.22 -10.52 -4.42
C GLY A 105 -4.11 -9.82 -5.77
N LEU A 106 -3.60 -8.59 -5.82
CA LEU A 106 -3.44 -7.76 -7.01
C LEU A 106 -1.97 -7.74 -7.42
N SER A 107 -1.67 -7.82 -8.72
CA SER A 107 -0.28 -7.68 -9.18
C SER A 107 0.20 -6.24 -8.98
N MET A 108 1.51 -6.06 -8.75
CA MET A 108 2.11 -4.72 -8.67
C MET A 108 1.75 -3.86 -9.89
N ILE A 109 1.73 -4.46 -11.08
CA ILE A 109 1.46 -3.75 -12.34
C ILE A 109 -0.01 -3.31 -12.42
N ASP A 110 -0.96 -4.11 -11.91
CA ASP A 110 -2.36 -3.74 -11.86
C ASP A 110 -2.62 -2.61 -10.85
N VAL A 111 -1.93 -2.63 -9.70
CA VAL A 111 -2.03 -1.54 -8.73
C VAL A 111 -1.45 -0.24 -9.30
N LEU A 112 -0.28 -0.31 -9.95
CA LEU A 112 0.36 0.85 -10.60
C LEU A 112 -0.40 1.39 -11.83
N GLN A 113 -1.36 0.63 -12.37
CA GLN A 113 -2.28 1.15 -13.40
C GLN A 113 -3.31 2.11 -12.81
N GLY A 114 -3.65 1.98 -11.52
CA GLY A 114 -4.30 3.04 -10.76
C GLY A 114 -3.31 4.20 -10.60
N ASP A 115 -3.53 5.31 -11.29
CA ASP A 115 -2.59 6.45 -11.27
C ASP A 115 -2.50 7.06 -9.86
N THR A 116 -3.51 6.83 -9.02
CA THR A 116 -3.56 7.36 -7.65
C THR A 116 -3.75 6.26 -6.60
N PHE A 117 -3.25 6.53 -5.40
CA PHE A 117 -3.51 5.71 -4.23
C PHE A 117 -5.00 5.64 -3.88
N TYR A 118 -5.78 6.65 -4.22
CA TYR A 118 -7.22 6.68 -3.92
C TYR A 118 -8.02 5.67 -4.75
N ASP A 119 -7.53 5.28 -5.93
CA ASP A 119 -8.21 4.34 -6.82
C ASP A 119 -8.29 2.92 -6.23
N MET A 120 -7.43 2.60 -5.27
CA MET A 120 -7.42 1.30 -4.57
C MET A 120 -8.06 1.35 -3.19
N LEU A 121 -8.60 2.49 -2.75
CA LEU A 121 -9.24 2.62 -1.44
C LEU A 121 -10.74 2.35 -1.51
N GLU A 122 -11.32 2.03 -0.35
CA GLU A 122 -12.77 2.10 -0.18
C GLU A 122 -13.22 3.57 -0.26
N PRO A 123 -14.32 3.88 -0.99
CA PRO A 123 -14.77 5.27 -1.17
C PRO A 123 -15.02 6.05 0.12
N SER A 124 -15.37 5.38 1.22
CA SER A 124 -15.56 6.00 2.55
C SER A 124 -14.26 6.56 3.14
N ASP A 125 -13.12 5.97 2.79
CA ASP A 125 -11.84 6.27 3.42
C ASP A 125 -11.02 7.29 2.61
N VAL A 126 -11.46 7.62 1.39
CA VAL A 126 -10.71 8.49 0.47
C VAL A 126 -10.47 9.87 1.09
N ASP A 127 -11.49 10.48 1.68
CA ASP A 127 -11.39 11.84 2.23
C ASP A 127 -10.51 11.86 3.50
N ASP A 128 -10.64 10.84 4.35
CA ASP A 128 -9.77 10.62 5.50
C ASP A 128 -8.31 10.49 5.07
N VAL A 129 -8.01 9.68 4.05
CA VAL A 129 -6.65 9.48 3.57
C VAL A 129 -6.09 10.74 2.93
N LYS A 130 -6.88 11.47 2.14
CA LYS A 130 -6.47 12.79 1.60
C LYS A 130 -6.05 13.74 2.71
N SER A 131 -6.86 13.86 3.75
CA SER A 131 -6.56 14.75 4.88
C SER A 131 -5.26 14.38 5.61
N ASN A 132 -4.89 13.09 5.63
CA ASN A 132 -3.65 12.59 6.20
C ASN A 132 -2.44 12.85 5.28
N LEU A 133 -2.63 12.81 3.96
CA LEU A 133 -1.59 13.10 2.98
C LEU A 133 -1.39 14.61 2.75
N ASP A 134 -2.35 15.44 3.14
CA ASP A 134 -2.21 16.89 3.10
C ASP A 134 -1.15 17.36 4.10
N MET A 135 -0.03 17.86 3.56
CA MET A 135 1.12 18.31 4.33
C MET A 135 0.81 19.58 5.16
N GLU A 136 -0.18 20.38 4.74
CA GLU A 136 -0.61 21.58 5.46
C GLU A 136 -1.35 21.28 6.77
N ASN A 137 -1.98 20.10 6.86
CA ASN A 137 -2.79 19.73 8.03
C ASN A 137 -1.97 19.28 9.24
N SER A 138 -0.66 19.01 9.07
CA SER A 138 0.18 18.57 10.19
C SER A 138 1.66 18.87 9.97
N LEU A 139 2.28 19.45 11.00
CA LEU A 139 3.70 19.84 11.04
C LEU A 139 4.67 18.65 11.10
N SER A 140 4.17 17.45 11.45
CA SER A 140 5.01 16.24 11.46
C SER A 140 5.24 15.75 10.02
N ALA A 141 6.39 15.15 9.73
CA ALA A 141 6.58 14.41 8.48
C ALA A 141 5.94 13.02 8.53
N GLU A 142 5.72 12.46 9.72
CA GLU A 142 5.19 11.11 9.92
C GLU A 142 3.66 11.08 9.89
N ARG A 143 3.10 10.03 9.30
CA ARG A 143 1.66 9.76 9.24
C ARG A 143 1.39 8.31 9.57
N SER A 144 0.34 8.08 10.35
CA SER A 144 -0.17 6.76 10.69
C SER A 144 -1.69 6.78 10.64
N PHE A 145 -2.29 6.03 9.74
CA PHE A 145 -3.74 5.92 9.59
C PHE A 145 -4.15 4.52 9.14
N THR A 146 -5.42 4.16 9.37
CA THR A 146 -6.00 2.91 8.87
C THR A 146 -6.93 3.21 7.71
N CYS A 147 -6.87 2.39 6.66
CA CYS A 147 -7.78 2.46 5.53
C CYS A 147 -8.08 1.07 4.96
N CYS A 148 -9.23 0.94 4.33
CA CYS A 148 -9.66 -0.23 3.59
C CYS A 148 -9.14 -0.17 2.14
N MET A 149 -8.39 -1.19 1.73
CA MET A 149 -7.86 -1.32 0.37
C MET A 149 -8.55 -2.44 -0.40
N GLN A 150 -8.86 -2.20 -1.67
CA GLN A 150 -9.57 -3.14 -2.53
C GLN A 150 -8.73 -4.40 -2.77
N THR A 151 -9.36 -5.56 -2.65
CA THR A 151 -8.75 -6.86 -2.94
C THR A 151 -9.17 -7.38 -4.32
N SER A 152 -8.38 -8.33 -4.84
CA SER A 152 -8.68 -8.97 -6.13
C SER A 152 -9.93 -9.83 -6.09
N LYS A 153 -10.52 -10.08 -7.26
CA LYS A 153 -11.72 -10.92 -7.37
C LYS A 153 -11.53 -12.35 -6.86
N ALA A 154 -10.30 -12.89 -6.96
CA ALA A 154 -9.98 -14.20 -6.41
C ALA A 154 -9.93 -14.15 -4.87
N PHE A 155 -9.36 -13.07 -4.31
CA PHE A 155 -9.36 -12.84 -2.87
C PHE A 155 -10.77 -12.64 -2.31
N LYS A 156 -11.67 -11.98 -3.06
CA LYS A 156 -13.09 -11.78 -2.69
C LYS A 156 -13.86 -13.07 -2.41
N LEU A 157 -13.43 -14.19 -2.97
CA LEU A 157 -14.09 -15.48 -2.77
C LEU A 157 -13.73 -16.10 -1.41
N HIS A 158 -12.54 -15.82 -0.88
CA HIS A 158 -12.06 -16.33 0.41
C HIS A 158 -12.06 -15.27 1.52
N HIS A 159 -12.12 -13.99 1.15
CA HIS A 159 -11.97 -12.83 2.03
C HIS A 159 -12.92 -11.69 1.63
N SER A 160 -13.03 -10.65 2.46
CA SER A 160 -13.81 -9.44 2.13
C SER A 160 -13.27 -8.72 0.88
N SER A 161 -14.15 -7.97 0.21
CA SER A 161 -13.81 -7.10 -0.94
C SER A 161 -12.81 -6.00 -0.62
N TYR A 162 -12.65 -5.69 0.66
CA TYR A 162 -11.66 -4.77 1.16
C TYR A 162 -10.86 -5.41 2.29
N CYS A 163 -9.58 -5.07 2.37
CA CYS A 163 -8.68 -5.43 3.44
C CYS A 163 -8.37 -4.18 4.26
N SER A 164 -8.56 -4.23 5.58
CA SER A 164 -8.15 -3.14 6.46
C SER A 164 -6.64 -3.17 6.63
N MET A 165 -6.00 -2.06 6.30
CA MET A 165 -4.56 -1.88 6.27
C MET A 165 -4.19 -0.69 7.16
N LEU A 166 -3.19 -0.87 8.00
CA LEU A 166 -2.51 0.20 8.72
C LEU A 166 -1.39 0.73 7.83
N VAL A 167 -1.46 2.01 7.50
CA VAL A 167 -0.48 2.73 6.70
C VAL A 167 0.35 3.60 7.63
N ARG A 168 1.64 3.30 7.73
CA ARG A 168 2.61 4.07 8.52
C ARG A 168 3.74 4.53 7.62
N GLY A 169 3.97 5.83 7.56
CA GLY A 169 4.97 6.39 6.66
C GLY A 169 5.42 7.78 7.04
N SER A 170 6.32 8.32 6.22
CA SER A 170 6.80 9.69 6.37
C SER A 170 7.00 10.37 5.02
N PHE A 171 6.88 11.70 5.02
CA PHE A 171 7.23 12.54 3.89
C PHE A 171 8.73 12.74 3.80
N GLN A 172 9.30 12.41 2.65
CA GLN A 172 10.70 12.62 2.30
C GLN A 172 10.78 13.67 1.21
N SER A 173 11.55 14.73 1.46
CA SER A 173 11.83 15.74 0.45
C SER A 173 12.87 15.19 -0.53
N VAL A 174 12.52 15.17 -1.82
CA VAL A 174 13.45 14.75 -2.87
C VAL A 174 14.01 15.99 -3.57
N PRO A 175 15.33 16.23 -3.53
CA PRO A 175 15.95 17.26 -4.35
C PRO A 175 15.75 16.94 -5.84
N LEU A 176 15.06 17.82 -6.57
CA LEU A 176 14.88 17.62 -8.02
C LEU A 176 16.24 17.76 -8.75
N PRO A 177 16.58 16.88 -9.70
CA PRO A 177 17.85 16.93 -10.43
C PRO A 177 18.04 18.15 -11.36
N ARG A 178 17.01 18.97 -11.61
CA ARG A 178 17.08 20.12 -12.51
C ARG A 178 16.27 21.32 -11.99
N PRO A 179 16.91 22.45 -11.65
CA PRO A 179 16.23 23.71 -11.41
C PRO A 179 15.91 24.38 -12.76
N SER A 180 14.87 23.92 -13.44
CA SER A 180 14.33 24.63 -14.60
C SER A 180 12.82 24.68 -14.51
N SER A 181 12.31 25.92 -14.36
CA SER A 181 10.93 26.38 -14.17
C SER A 181 10.23 25.95 -12.88
N SER A 182 10.19 26.87 -11.89
CA SER A 182 9.15 27.11 -10.86
C SER A 182 8.49 25.95 -10.09
N ALA A 183 8.94 24.71 -10.23
CA ALA A 183 8.36 23.57 -9.53
C ALA A 183 8.98 23.46 -8.13
N ALA A 184 8.11 23.50 -7.11
CA ALA A 184 8.48 23.24 -5.72
C ALA A 184 9.11 21.83 -5.57
N PRO A 185 9.96 21.60 -4.55
CA PRO A 185 10.45 20.25 -4.24
C PRO A 185 9.26 19.31 -4.05
N GLU A 186 9.24 18.22 -4.81
CA GLU A 186 8.17 17.23 -4.72
C GLU A 186 8.44 16.33 -3.50
N SER A 187 7.54 16.37 -2.52
CA SER A 187 7.59 15.50 -1.35
C SER A 187 6.98 14.15 -1.69
N LEU A 188 7.71 13.07 -1.39
CA LEU A 188 7.21 11.70 -1.51
C LEU A 188 6.79 11.19 -0.15
N PHE A 189 5.61 10.58 -0.07
CA PHE A 189 5.19 9.82 1.08
C PHE A 189 5.65 8.37 0.91
N VAL A 190 6.54 7.91 1.78
CA VAL A 190 7.02 6.52 1.82
C VAL A 190 6.39 5.83 3.01
N ALA A 191 5.63 4.77 2.77
CA ALA A 191 4.86 4.08 3.80
C ALA A 191 4.98 2.56 3.71
N LEU A 192 4.83 1.94 4.88
CA LEU A 192 4.59 0.52 5.04
C LEU A 192 3.09 0.31 5.30
N CYS A 193 2.47 -0.53 4.48
CA CYS A 193 1.08 -0.94 4.59
C CYS A 193 1.02 -2.34 5.18
N THR A 194 0.61 -2.45 6.44
CA THR A 194 0.51 -3.72 7.18
C THR A 194 -0.95 -4.10 7.37
N PRO A 195 -1.36 -5.36 7.13
CA PRO A 195 -2.75 -5.77 7.37
C PRO A 195 -3.07 -5.67 8.87
N THR A 196 -4.22 -5.10 9.23
CA THR A 196 -4.65 -4.99 10.64
C THR A 196 -5.08 -6.32 11.22
N VAL A 197 -5.50 -7.25 10.36
CA VAL A 197 -5.82 -8.63 10.70
C VAL A 197 -4.89 -9.53 9.90
N ASN A 198 -4.06 -10.32 10.59
CA ASN A 198 -3.17 -11.27 9.93
C ASN A 198 -3.99 -12.47 9.39
N ARG A 199 -4.51 -12.31 8.16
CA ARG A 199 -5.28 -13.36 7.46
C ARG A 199 -4.40 -14.45 6.83
N LEU A 200 -3.08 -14.23 6.76
CA LEU A 200 -2.10 -15.14 6.18
C LEU A 200 -1.59 -16.19 7.19
N SER A 201 -1.96 -16.05 8.47
CA SER A 201 -1.70 -17.04 9.52
C SER A 201 -2.71 -18.20 9.43
N SER A 202 -2.64 -19.00 8.38
CA SER A 202 -3.42 -20.25 8.27
C SER A 202 -2.58 -21.52 8.42
N SER A 203 -1.31 -21.43 8.83
CA SER A 203 -0.51 -22.63 9.16
C SER A 203 0.60 -22.32 10.16
N ASP A 204 0.49 -22.90 11.36
CA ASP A 204 1.58 -23.26 12.27
C ASP A 204 2.63 -22.20 12.66
N SER A 205 2.23 -21.21 13.47
CA SER A 205 3.17 -20.54 14.37
C SER A 205 2.94 -20.99 15.81
N SER A 206 3.48 -22.16 16.15
CA SER A 206 3.57 -22.71 17.51
C SER A 206 4.36 -21.84 18.51
N PHE A 207 4.85 -20.67 18.07
CA PHE A 207 5.60 -19.68 18.85
C PHE A 207 4.92 -18.31 18.97
N CYS A 208 3.67 -18.16 18.50
CA CYS A 208 2.98 -16.89 18.69
C CYS A 208 2.56 -16.74 20.16
N HIS A 209 3.29 -15.91 20.91
CA HIS A 209 2.96 -15.52 22.27
C HIS A 209 1.69 -14.65 22.33
N SER A 210 0.55 -15.25 22.00
CA SER A 210 -0.74 -14.58 21.93
C SER A 210 -1.82 -15.42 22.62
N PHE A 211 -2.91 -14.75 22.98
CA PHE A 211 -4.15 -15.38 23.41
C PHE A 211 -5.29 -14.78 22.59
N THR A 212 -6.37 -15.54 22.40
CA THR A 212 -7.58 -15.02 21.76
C THR A 212 -8.63 -14.69 22.81
N SER A 213 -9.38 -13.62 22.56
CA SER A 213 -10.51 -13.22 23.40
C SER A 213 -11.67 -12.75 22.53
N VAL A 214 -12.89 -13.02 22.99
CA VAL A 214 -14.14 -12.58 22.39
C VAL A 214 -14.79 -11.63 23.37
N HIS A 215 -15.36 -10.55 22.84
CA HIS A 215 -15.90 -9.44 23.62
C HIS A 215 -17.32 -9.11 23.19
N ARG A 216 -18.10 -8.55 24.11
CA ARG A 216 -19.35 -7.84 23.80
C ARG A 216 -19.01 -6.44 23.27
N LEU A 217 -20.03 -5.73 22.78
CA LEU A 217 -19.86 -4.38 22.21
C LEU A 217 -19.36 -3.34 23.22
N ASP A 218 -19.53 -3.59 24.52
CA ASP A 218 -18.99 -2.77 25.62
C ASP A 218 -17.54 -3.16 26.00
N MET A 219 -16.88 -3.98 25.16
CA MET A 219 -15.57 -4.55 25.40
C MET A 219 -15.48 -5.38 26.68
N SER A 220 -16.59 -5.99 27.13
CA SER A 220 -16.55 -6.99 28.19
C SER A 220 -16.26 -8.38 27.64
N PHE A 221 -15.37 -9.12 28.31
CA PHE A 221 -14.96 -10.44 27.86
C PHE A 221 -16.10 -11.46 27.96
N THR A 222 -16.28 -12.28 26.93
CA THR A 222 -17.23 -13.41 26.92
C THR A 222 -16.54 -14.75 26.90
N GLN A 223 -15.45 -14.86 26.13
CA GLN A 223 -14.66 -16.08 26.00
C GLN A 223 -13.19 -15.70 25.88
N LEU A 224 -12.31 -16.44 26.52
CA LEU A 224 -10.86 -16.28 26.38
C LEU A 224 -10.20 -17.65 26.27
N SER A 225 -9.04 -17.68 25.61
CA SER A 225 -8.16 -18.85 25.67
C SER A 225 -7.57 -19.01 27.07
N ASP A 226 -7.41 -20.25 27.55
CA ASP A 226 -6.75 -20.54 28.84
C ASP A 226 -5.31 -20.02 28.91
N SER A 227 -4.69 -19.78 27.75
CA SER A 227 -3.36 -19.20 27.66
C SER A 227 -3.25 -17.80 28.25
N VAL A 228 -4.37 -17.08 28.45
CA VAL A 228 -4.41 -15.75 29.08
C VAL A 228 -3.76 -15.74 30.46
N LEU A 229 -3.83 -16.85 31.19
CA LEU A 229 -3.21 -17.02 32.51
C LEU A 229 -1.71 -16.76 32.47
N TYR A 230 -1.02 -17.20 31.40
CA TYR A 230 0.42 -17.02 31.27
C TYR A 230 0.83 -15.58 30.92
N TYR A 231 -0.11 -14.76 30.42
CA TYR A 231 0.18 -13.39 29.97
C TYR A 231 -0.27 -12.34 30.98
N LEU A 232 -1.50 -12.45 31.48
CA LEU A 232 -2.11 -11.46 32.37
C LEU A 232 -2.16 -11.93 33.83
N GLY A 233 -1.89 -13.20 34.10
CA GLY A 233 -1.97 -13.77 35.45
C GLY A 233 -3.39 -14.07 35.94
N TYR A 234 -4.42 -13.87 35.11
CA TYR A 234 -5.82 -14.16 35.42
C TYR A 234 -6.31 -15.41 34.69
N SER A 235 -7.20 -16.18 35.30
CA SER A 235 -7.85 -17.30 34.61
C SER A 235 -8.93 -16.79 33.63
N ALA A 236 -9.29 -17.60 32.64
CA ALA A 236 -10.37 -17.26 31.70
C ALA A 236 -11.71 -17.02 32.42
N ASP A 237 -11.98 -17.78 33.48
CA ASP A 237 -13.20 -17.65 34.28
C ASP A 237 -13.25 -16.32 35.05
N GLU A 238 -12.13 -15.87 35.62
CA GLU A 238 -12.04 -14.59 36.36
C GLU A 238 -12.19 -13.38 35.45
N MET A 239 -11.76 -13.53 34.20
CA MET A 239 -11.79 -12.50 33.17
C MET A 239 -13.17 -12.34 32.53
N THR A 240 -13.96 -13.41 32.50
CA THR A 240 -15.29 -13.41 31.89
C THR A 240 -16.20 -12.39 32.58
N GLY A 241 -16.80 -11.49 31.78
CA GLY A 241 -17.67 -10.40 32.24
C GLY A 241 -16.96 -9.13 32.68
N ARG A 242 -15.63 -9.12 32.82
CA ARG A 242 -14.86 -7.88 33.08
C ARG A 242 -14.74 -7.05 31.81
N SER A 243 -14.66 -5.73 31.93
CA SER A 243 -14.40 -4.83 30.79
C SER A 243 -12.91 -4.71 30.51
N TRP A 244 -12.51 -4.76 29.24
CA TRP A 244 -11.15 -4.49 28.76
C TRP A 244 -10.57 -3.20 29.36
N TYR A 245 -11.38 -2.14 29.41
CA TYR A 245 -10.98 -0.82 29.92
C TYR A 245 -10.55 -0.83 31.40
N SER A 246 -10.91 -1.87 32.17
CA SER A 246 -10.46 -2.01 33.56
C SER A 246 -9.00 -2.49 33.68
N LEU A 247 -8.46 -3.06 32.61
CA LEU A 247 -7.08 -3.56 32.55
C LEU A 247 -6.11 -2.58 31.87
N VAL A 248 -6.64 -1.70 31.00
CA VAL A 248 -5.83 -0.73 30.27
C VAL A 248 -5.32 0.33 31.23
N HIS A 249 -4.03 0.68 31.09
CA HIS A 249 -3.45 1.74 31.90
C HIS A 249 -4.18 3.08 31.63
N PRO A 250 -4.46 3.90 32.66
CA PRO A 250 -5.26 5.12 32.48
C PRO A 250 -4.73 6.10 31.41
N GLU A 251 -3.41 6.11 31.18
CA GLU A 251 -2.79 6.96 30.16
C GLU A 251 -3.08 6.50 28.71
N ASP A 252 -3.33 5.19 28.52
CA ASP A 252 -3.56 4.60 27.20
C ASP A 252 -5.06 4.62 26.80
N LEU A 253 -5.96 4.81 27.76
CA LEU A 253 -7.41 4.91 27.50
C LEU A 253 -7.75 6.02 26.49
N PHE A 254 -7.02 7.15 26.53
CA PHE A 254 -7.23 8.26 25.61
C PHE A 254 -6.83 7.93 24.16
N ALA A 255 -5.87 7.02 23.97
CA ALA A 255 -5.46 6.55 22.65
C ALA A 255 -6.45 5.53 22.08
N GLU A 256 -6.98 4.62 22.92
CA GLU A 256 -7.98 3.62 22.50
C GLU A 256 -9.34 4.23 22.15
N CYS A 257 -9.79 5.27 22.84
CA CYS A 257 -11.07 5.94 22.52
C CYS A 257 -11.12 6.50 21.10
N ARG A 258 -9.98 6.91 20.50
CA ARG A 258 -9.92 7.36 19.10
C ARG A 258 -10.13 6.21 18.10
N PHE A 259 -9.73 4.99 18.44
CA PHE A 259 -9.96 3.81 17.60
C PHE A 259 -11.41 3.34 17.64
N SER A 260 -12.08 3.40 18.80
CA SER A 260 -13.48 2.95 18.94
C SER A 260 -14.48 3.88 18.22
N GLN A 261 -14.23 5.20 18.18
CA GLN A 261 -15.10 6.14 17.48
C GLN A 261 -15.14 5.94 15.96
N LYS A 262 -14.05 5.45 15.34
CA LYS A 262 -13.99 5.23 13.89
C LYS A 262 -14.87 4.07 13.40
N TYR A 263 -15.12 3.07 14.24
CA TYR A 263 -15.88 1.86 13.85
C TYR A 263 -17.35 1.86 14.31
N ASN A 264 -17.73 2.72 15.27
CA ASN A 264 -19.13 2.85 15.72
C ASN A 264 -19.92 3.96 14.99
N GLY A 265 -19.29 4.72 14.08
CA GLY A 265 -19.91 5.83 13.36
C GLY A 265 -20.71 5.47 12.10
N HIS A 266 -20.69 4.21 11.66
CA HIS A 266 -21.48 3.74 10.51
C HIS A 266 -22.66 2.86 10.95
N ARG A 267 -23.70 3.51 11.46
CA ARG A 267 -25.08 3.04 11.35
C ARG A 267 -26.01 4.22 11.07
#